data_AF-A0A316U9U8-F1
#
_entry.id   AF-A0A316U9U8-F1
#
_cell.length_a   1.000
_cell.length_b   1.000
_cell.length_c   1.000
_cell.angle_alpha   90.00
_cell.angle_beta   90.00
_cell.angle_gamma   90.00
#
_symmetry.space_group_name_H-M   'P 1'
#
loop_
_entity.id
_entity.type
_entity.pdbx_description
1 polymer ?
#
loop_
_entity_poly.entity_id
_entity_poly.type
_entity_poly.pdbx_seq_one_letter_code
_entity_poly.pdbx_strand_id
1 'polypeptide(L)'
;MHRQHSLSPYTRHYSHTTNPFLDLLEDPSISLDSEQTSQTASSSSSSIRVNEAAVEGLRPVLQSYLSHARSPEQGGQGTLLRLPFVTVNEYLFLLREMSAAMGPLKRRGMYYLAAAVSDFFVPNQRTPQHKIQSSKGSLVIEMDQVPKVLRPMVQSWAPAAFIVSFKLETDADILIPKAEGALERYGHQVVVANDLARRKEEVCFVSRKIGHGKVDGNGTYEAKWLRLAKGEKNEAGGVKEIEEDIVAELLKRHQAWIEEGESRGE
;
A
#
# COMPACT_ATOMS: atom_id res chain seq x y z
N MET A 1 -0.08 -5.53 5.58
CA MET A 1 0.92 -5.07 6.59
C MET A 1 1.20 -3.59 6.35
N HIS A 2 1.41 -2.78 7.40
CA HIS A 2 1.64 -1.33 7.27
C HIS A 2 2.51 -0.79 8.42
N ARG A 3 3.16 0.36 8.21
CA ARG A 3 3.92 1.03 9.26
C ARG A 3 2.94 1.61 10.29
N GLN A 4 3.18 1.38 11.58
CA GLN A 4 2.36 1.97 12.63
C GLN A 4 2.33 3.50 12.48
N HIS A 5 1.12 4.08 12.56
CA HIS A 5 0.83 5.50 12.35
C HIS A 5 0.99 6.03 10.91
N SER A 6 1.22 5.16 9.92
CA SER A 6 1.09 5.55 8.52
C SER A 6 -0.38 5.69 8.11
N LEU A 7 -0.58 6.27 6.92
CA LEU A 7 -1.87 6.25 6.23
C LEU A 7 -2.48 4.84 6.22
N SER A 8 -3.80 4.77 6.40
CA SER A 8 -4.57 3.52 6.40
C SER A 8 -5.72 3.62 5.40
N PRO A 9 -6.16 2.50 4.80
CA PRO A 9 -7.36 2.48 3.97
C PRO A 9 -8.55 3.11 4.70
N TYR A 10 -9.41 3.80 3.94
CA TYR A 10 -10.58 4.56 4.41
C TYR A 10 -10.28 5.81 5.28
N THR A 11 -9.24 5.79 6.12
CA THR A 11 -8.94 6.92 7.04
C THR A 11 -7.84 7.86 6.57
N ARG A 12 -7.10 7.51 5.49
CA ARG A 12 -5.96 8.27 4.95
C ARG A 12 -6.22 9.76 4.67
N HIS A 13 -7.45 10.14 4.38
CA HIS A 13 -7.82 11.53 4.07
C HIS A 13 -8.13 12.37 5.32
N TYR A 14 -8.21 11.73 6.49
CA TYR A 14 -8.67 12.32 7.76
C TYR A 14 -7.67 12.14 8.90
N SER A 15 -6.56 11.42 8.67
CA SER A 15 -5.59 11.04 9.72
C SER A 15 -4.47 12.05 9.92
N HIS A 16 -4.33 13.05 9.06
CA HIS A 16 -3.33 14.10 9.17
C HIS A 16 -3.99 15.48 9.19
N THR A 17 -3.25 16.47 9.69
CA THR A 17 -3.65 17.85 9.98
C THR A 17 -4.38 18.60 8.85
N THR A 18 -4.42 18.03 7.64
CA THR A 18 -5.18 18.57 6.51
C THR A 18 -6.70 18.52 6.74
N ASN A 19 -7.22 17.49 7.42
CA ASN A 19 -8.64 17.37 7.76
C ASN A 19 -8.79 16.73 9.15
N PRO A 20 -8.74 17.50 10.25
CA PRO A 20 -8.91 16.97 11.59
C PRO A 20 -10.25 16.25 11.76
N PHE A 21 -10.23 15.07 12.37
CA PHE A 21 -11.44 14.25 12.57
C PHE A 21 -12.57 15.00 13.29
N LEU A 22 -12.24 15.85 14.29
CA LEU A 22 -13.24 16.59 15.05
C LEU A 22 -13.96 17.66 14.22
N ASP A 23 -13.32 18.20 13.18
CA ASP A 23 -13.93 19.20 12.29
C ASP A 23 -15.00 18.59 11.37
N LEU A 24 -15.02 17.26 11.26
CA LEU A 24 -16.05 16.52 10.53
C LEU A 24 -17.32 16.33 11.36
N LEU A 25 -17.25 16.52 12.68
CA LEU A 25 -18.33 16.25 13.61
C LEU A 25 -19.08 17.54 13.96
N GLU A 26 -20.38 17.39 14.16
CA GLU A 26 -21.26 18.44 14.65
C GLU A 26 -21.98 17.95 15.91
N ASP A 27 -22.01 18.81 16.93
CA ASP A 27 -22.80 18.59 18.14
C ASP A 27 -24.04 19.51 18.11
N PRO A 28 -25.25 18.97 17.89
CA PRO A 28 -26.48 19.75 17.85
C PRO A 28 -26.80 20.51 19.15
N SER A 29 -26.15 20.17 20.27
CA SER A 29 -26.34 20.88 21.55
C SER A 29 -25.52 22.15 21.69
N ILE A 30 -24.46 22.31 20.89
CA ILE A 30 -23.53 23.45 20.94
C ILE A 30 -23.95 24.55 19.95
N SER A 31 -24.66 24.21 18.88
CA SER A 31 -25.10 25.15 17.83
C SER A 31 -26.32 26.01 18.17
N LEU A 32 -26.71 26.10 19.45
CA LEU A 32 -27.87 26.85 19.92
C LEU A 32 -27.48 28.23 20.47
N ASP A 33 -27.01 29.13 19.61
CA ASP A 33 -26.91 30.56 19.93
C ASP A 33 -27.19 31.43 18.68
N SER A 34 -28.44 31.42 18.20
CA SER A 34 -29.11 32.61 17.63
C SER A 34 -30.63 32.39 17.51
N GLU A 35 -31.36 33.02 18.44
CA GLU A 35 -32.75 33.47 18.36
C GLU A 35 -33.92 32.46 18.18
N GLN A 36 -34.66 32.36 19.30
CA GLN A 36 -36.12 32.24 19.44
C GLN A 36 -36.81 30.86 19.40
N THR A 37 -37.09 30.40 20.63
CA THR A 37 -38.45 30.17 21.17
C THR A 37 -39.13 28.82 20.91
N SER A 38 -39.23 28.09 22.03
CA SER A 38 -40.35 27.24 22.48
C SER A 38 -40.46 25.77 22.04
N GLN A 39 -40.35 24.95 23.09
CA GLN A 39 -41.23 23.82 23.40
C GLN A 39 -41.08 22.57 22.53
N THR A 40 -40.20 21.68 22.96
CA THR A 40 -40.58 20.48 23.75
C THR A 40 -39.30 19.76 24.18
N ALA A 41 -39.10 19.67 25.49
CA ALA A 41 -38.07 18.81 26.06
C ALA A 41 -38.51 17.36 25.86
N SER A 42 -38.07 16.72 24.78
CA SER A 42 -38.18 15.27 24.61
C SER A 42 -36.96 14.73 23.88
N SER A 43 -36.15 14.00 24.64
CA SER A 43 -34.86 13.40 24.32
C SER A 43 -33.69 14.39 24.21
N SER A 44 -32.89 14.43 25.27
CA SER A 44 -31.49 14.80 25.19
C SER A 44 -30.81 13.86 24.19
N SER A 45 -30.80 14.25 22.91
CA SER A 45 -30.16 13.50 21.85
C SER A 45 -28.65 13.47 22.15
N SER A 46 -28.17 12.38 22.74
CA SER A 46 -26.74 12.12 23.00
C SER A 46 -25.98 11.77 21.71
N SER A 47 -26.47 12.20 20.55
CA SER A 47 -25.96 11.82 19.25
C SER A 47 -25.20 12.97 18.60
N ILE A 48 -23.93 12.73 18.32
CA ILE A 48 -23.13 13.53 17.40
C ILE A 48 -23.54 13.24 15.95
N ARG A 49 -23.36 14.22 15.06
CA ARG A 49 -23.61 14.09 13.62
C ARG A 49 -22.34 14.42 12.83
N VAL A 50 -22.37 14.14 11.53
CA VAL A 50 -21.31 14.56 10.60
C VAL A 50 -21.80 15.84 9.92
N ASN A 51 -20.91 16.82 9.77
CA ASN A 51 -21.18 18.05 9.04
C ASN A 51 -21.71 17.75 7.64
N GLU A 52 -22.83 18.38 7.24
CA GLU A 52 -23.48 18.16 5.94
C GLU A 52 -22.53 18.27 4.74
N ALA A 53 -21.59 19.22 4.78
CA ALA A 53 -20.60 19.41 3.71
C ALA A 53 -19.64 18.22 3.54
N ALA A 54 -19.39 17.45 4.60
CA ALA A 54 -18.52 16.28 4.58
C ALA A 54 -19.25 14.99 4.18
N VAL A 55 -20.59 14.97 4.22
CA VAL A 55 -21.39 13.75 4.02
C VAL A 55 -21.19 13.16 2.62
N GLU A 56 -21.14 14.00 1.58
CA GLU A 56 -21.01 13.55 0.19
C GLU A 56 -19.73 12.73 -0.01
N GLY A 57 -18.59 13.21 0.50
CA GLY A 57 -17.30 12.51 0.42
C GLY A 57 -17.14 11.35 1.41
N LEU A 58 -17.67 11.48 2.64
CA LEU A 58 -17.46 10.49 3.69
C LEU A 58 -18.37 9.28 3.56
N ARG A 59 -19.62 9.46 3.10
CA ARG A 59 -20.62 8.38 3.00
C ARG A 59 -20.13 7.16 2.21
N PRO A 60 -19.61 7.27 0.97
CA PRO A 60 -19.15 6.09 0.23
C PRO A 60 -17.99 5.39 0.95
N VAL A 61 -17.05 6.16 1.53
CA VAL A 61 -15.91 5.63 2.28
C VAL A 61 -16.37 4.86 3.53
N LEU A 62 -17.32 5.43 4.28
CA LEU A 62 -17.91 4.81 5.47
C LEU A 62 -18.67 3.53 5.10
N GLN A 63 -19.48 3.56 4.04
CA GLN A 63 -20.19 2.37 3.57
C GLN A 63 -19.23 1.25 3.20
N SER A 64 -18.18 1.54 2.43
CA SER A 64 -17.16 0.55 2.07
C SER A 64 -16.42 -0.01 3.29
N TYR A 65 -16.11 0.84 4.28
CA TYR A 65 -15.51 0.40 5.54
C TYR A 65 -16.44 -0.54 6.32
N LEU A 66 -17.71 -0.16 6.49
CA LEU A 66 -18.69 -0.95 7.23
C LEU A 66 -18.98 -2.29 6.55
N SER A 67 -19.02 -2.33 5.21
CA SER A 67 -19.33 -3.56 4.47
C SER A 67 -18.13 -4.50 4.37
N HIS A 68 -16.92 -3.98 4.12
CA HIS A 68 -15.76 -4.83 3.79
C HIS A 68 -14.77 -4.97 4.97
N ALA A 69 -14.47 -3.88 5.67
CA ALA A 69 -13.39 -3.88 6.66
C ALA A 69 -13.82 -4.36 8.06
N ARG A 70 -15.10 -4.15 8.43
CA ARG A 70 -15.62 -4.65 9.71
C ARG A 70 -15.61 -6.18 9.76
N SER A 71 -15.46 -6.71 10.97
CA SER A 71 -15.56 -8.16 11.20
C SER A 71 -17.00 -8.67 10.94
N PRO A 72 -17.15 -9.97 10.65
CA PRO A 72 -18.47 -10.62 10.56
C PRO A 72 -19.34 -10.41 11.80
N GLU A 73 -18.74 -10.42 12.99
CA GLU A 73 -19.43 -10.16 14.27
C GLU A 73 -20.02 -8.74 14.36
N GLN A 74 -19.47 -7.78 13.60
CA GLN A 74 -19.92 -6.39 13.54
C GLN A 74 -20.73 -6.06 12.28
N GLY A 75 -21.14 -7.09 11.52
CA GLY A 75 -21.96 -6.96 10.32
C GLY A 75 -21.21 -6.62 9.02
N GLY A 76 -19.88 -6.80 8.99
CA GLY A 76 -19.06 -6.66 7.77
C GLY A 76 -18.57 -8.00 7.22
N GLN A 77 -17.87 -7.99 6.09
CA GLN A 77 -17.34 -9.21 5.45
C GLN A 77 -15.98 -9.66 6.01
N GLY A 78 -15.27 -8.82 6.76
CA GLY A 78 -13.97 -9.15 7.34
C GLY A 78 -12.84 -9.29 6.31
N THR A 79 -12.89 -8.58 5.19
CA THR A 79 -11.92 -8.71 4.08
C THR A 79 -10.65 -7.86 4.26
N LEU A 80 -10.53 -7.10 5.36
CA LEU A 80 -9.34 -6.31 5.68
C LEU A 80 -8.70 -6.74 7.00
N LEU A 81 -7.52 -7.37 6.93
CA LEU A 81 -6.66 -7.62 8.09
C LEU A 81 -5.55 -6.57 8.18
N ARG A 82 -5.46 -5.89 9.33
CA ARG A 82 -4.43 -4.87 9.60
C ARG A 82 -3.34 -5.43 10.50
N LEU A 83 -2.11 -5.47 9.99
CA LEU A 83 -0.92 -5.90 10.71
C LEU A 83 0.09 -4.74 10.75
N PRO A 84 0.23 -4.03 11.89
CA PRO A 84 1.19 -2.95 12.04
C PRO A 84 2.61 -3.51 12.28
N PHE A 85 3.62 -2.77 11.81
CA PHE A 85 5.02 -2.97 12.17
C PHE A 85 5.70 -1.61 12.38
N VAL A 86 6.82 -1.58 13.11
CA VAL A 86 7.63 -0.39 13.35
C VAL A 86 9.03 -0.56 12.80
N THR A 87 9.68 -1.67 13.14
CA THR A 87 11.09 -1.93 12.79
C THR A 87 11.23 -2.76 11.52
N VAL A 88 12.41 -2.70 10.89
CA VAL A 88 12.73 -3.59 9.76
C VAL A 88 12.72 -5.05 10.20
N ASN A 89 13.14 -5.36 11.43
CA ASN A 89 13.12 -6.72 11.96
C ASN A 89 11.69 -7.27 12.04
N GLU A 90 10.76 -6.52 12.64
CA GLU A 90 9.34 -6.89 12.68
C GLU A 90 8.77 -7.08 11.27
N TYR A 91 9.07 -6.17 10.35
CA TYR A 91 8.62 -6.28 8.96
C TYR A 91 9.07 -7.60 8.32
N LEU A 92 10.35 -7.97 8.46
CA LEU A 92 10.90 -9.18 7.86
C LEU A 92 10.28 -10.45 8.46
N PHE A 93 10.12 -10.51 9.78
CA PHE A 93 9.48 -11.65 10.44
C PHE A 93 8.01 -11.76 10.06
N LEU A 94 7.24 -10.67 10.13
CA LEU A 94 5.83 -10.66 9.74
C LEU A 94 5.64 -11.05 8.28
N LEU A 95 6.51 -10.59 7.37
CA LEU A 95 6.42 -10.95 5.96
C LEU A 95 6.65 -12.45 5.75
N ARG A 96 7.60 -13.05 6.48
CA ARG A 96 7.85 -14.49 6.43
C ARG A 96 6.64 -15.30 6.93
N GLU A 97 6.11 -14.94 8.10
CA GLU A 97 4.96 -15.64 8.70
C GLU A 97 3.70 -15.48 7.85
N MET A 98 3.46 -14.28 7.30
CA MET A 98 2.36 -14.06 6.37
C MET A 98 2.53 -14.86 5.09
N SER A 99 3.77 -15.01 4.61
CA SER A 99 4.02 -15.82 3.42
C SER A 99 3.67 -17.30 3.64
N ALA A 100 4.01 -17.83 4.82
CA ALA A 100 3.61 -19.17 5.22
C ALA A 100 2.09 -19.30 5.34
N ALA A 101 1.42 -18.33 5.99
CA ALA A 101 -0.04 -18.32 6.15
C ALA A 101 -0.80 -18.23 4.81
N MET A 102 -0.25 -17.50 3.84
CA MET A 102 -0.79 -17.37 2.49
C MET A 102 -0.41 -18.53 1.56
N GLY A 103 0.44 -19.47 2.00
CA GLY A 103 0.90 -20.62 1.21
C GLY A 103 -0.21 -21.40 0.50
N PRO A 104 -1.35 -21.71 1.16
CA PRO A 104 -2.48 -22.41 0.51
C PRO A 104 -3.12 -21.66 -0.67
N LEU A 105 -2.92 -20.34 -0.79
CA LEU A 105 -3.47 -19.56 -1.90
C LEU A 105 -2.74 -19.80 -3.21
N LYS A 106 -1.46 -20.23 -3.17
CA LYS A 106 -0.61 -20.43 -4.35
C LYS A 106 -0.73 -19.25 -5.33
N ARG A 107 -1.04 -19.52 -6.61
CA ARG A 107 -1.21 -18.53 -7.69
C ARG A 107 -2.32 -17.54 -7.46
N ARG A 108 -3.31 -17.85 -6.60
CA ARG A 108 -4.37 -16.91 -6.20
C ARG A 108 -3.90 -15.90 -5.15
N GLY A 109 -2.73 -16.11 -4.54
CA GLY A 109 -2.11 -15.14 -3.65
C GLY A 109 -1.34 -14.07 -4.44
N MET A 110 -1.62 -12.80 -4.15
CA MET A 110 -0.83 -11.66 -4.63
C MET A 110 -0.06 -11.01 -3.48
N TYR A 111 1.21 -10.68 -3.72
CA TYR A 111 2.01 -9.84 -2.83
C TYR A 111 2.24 -8.49 -3.50
N TYR A 112 1.67 -7.44 -2.91
CA TYR A 112 1.87 -6.04 -3.31
C TYR A 112 2.87 -5.37 -2.34
N LEU A 113 4.16 -5.40 -2.67
CA LEU A 113 5.25 -5.02 -1.78
C LEU A 113 5.64 -3.53 -1.93
N ALA A 114 4.75 -2.63 -1.50
CA ALA A 114 4.94 -1.19 -1.61
C ALA A 114 5.60 -0.51 -0.38
N ALA A 115 6.07 -1.30 0.61
CA ALA A 115 6.75 -0.75 1.77
C ALA A 115 8.14 -0.21 1.40
N ALA A 116 8.49 0.98 1.87
CA ALA A 116 9.86 1.49 1.83
C ALA A 116 10.69 0.81 2.93
N VAL A 117 11.31 -0.32 2.60
CA VAL A 117 12.13 -1.12 3.52
C VAL A 117 13.54 -0.53 3.59
N SER A 118 14.08 -0.38 4.80
CA SER A 118 15.45 0.08 4.99
C SER A 118 16.46 -0.82 4.28
N ASP A 119 17.41 -0.23 3.56
CA ASP A 119 18.51 -0.98 2.94
C ASP A 119 19.62 -1.34 3.93
N PHE A 120 19.70 -0.61 5.04
CA PHE A 120 20.70 -0.77 6.09
C PHE A 120 20.05 -0.87 7.47
N PHE A 121 20.69 -1.59 8.39
CA PHE A 121 20.26 -1.71 9.79
C PHE A 121 21.47 -1.78 10.74
N VAL A 122 21.26 -1.49 12.02
CA VAL A 122 22.27 -1.74 13.06
C VAL A 122 21.96 -3.09 13.71
N PRO A 123 22.88 -4.06 13.72
CA PRO A 123 22.67 -5.33 14.40
C PRO A 123 22.41 -5.13 15.90
N ASN A 124 21.56 -5.98 16.48
CA ASN A 124 21.23 -5.91 17.91
C ASN A 124 22.48 -6.00 18.81
N GLN A 125 23.48 -6.78 18.41
CA GLN A 125 24.77 -6.91 19.12
C GLN A 125 25.57 -5.60 19.20
N ARG A 126 25.35 -4.68 18.23
CA ARG A 126 26.02 -3.37 18.14
C ARG A 126 25.08 -2.21 18.49
N THR A 127 23.83 -2.48 18.85
CA THR A 127 22.87 -1.44 19.19
C THR A 127 23.12 -0.96 20.62
N PRO A 128 23.49 0.31 20.84
CA PRO A 128 23.75 0.81 22.19
C PRO A 128 22.46 0.83 23.01
N GLN A 129 22.53 0.38 24.27
CA GLN A 129 21.39 0.35 25.19
C GLN A 129 20.91 1.76 25.58
N HIS A 130 21.82 2.73 25.60
CA HIS A 130 21.55 4.09 26.04
C HIS A 130 21.76 5.09 24.90
N LYS A 131 21.15 6.27 25.06
CA LYS A 131 21.33 7.41 24.15
C LYS A 131 22.82 7.67 23.92
N ILE A 132 23.22 7.72 22.65
CA ILE A 132 24.57 8.11 22.24
C ILE A 132 24.83 9.55 22.70
N GLN A 133 25.91 9.75 23.45
CA GLN A 133 26.26 11.05 24.05
C GLN A 133 26.95 11.96 23.01
N SER A 134 26.59 13.24 23.00
CA SER A 134 27.04 14.21 21.99
C SER A 134 28.36 14.94 22.33
N SER A 135 29.14 14.43 23.29
CA SER A 135 30.29 15.16 23.86
C SER A 135 31.60 15.02 23.07
N LYS A 136 31.67 14.15 22.05
CA LYS A 136 32.92 13.78 21.35
C LYS A 136 33.08 14.36 19.94
N GLY A 137 32.32 15.37 19.56
CA GLY A 137 32.38 15.96 18.21
C GLY A 137 31.52 15.19 17.21
N SER A 138 32.11 14.67 16.13
CA SER A 138 31.37 14.05 15.01
C SER A 138 30.74 12.69 15.36
N LEU A 139 29.53 12.45 14.86
CA LEU A 139 28.83 11.17 14.96
C LEU A 139 29.09 10.31 13.70
N VAL A 140 29.64 9.11 13.89
CA VAL A 140 29.78 8.09 12.84
C VAL A 140 28.84 6.94 13.15
N ILE A 141 27.97 6.59 12.21
CA ILE A 141 27.04 5.45 12.33
C ILE A 141 27.46 4.39 11.31
N GLU A 142 27.86 3.22 11.81
CA GLU A 142 28.17 2.05 10.99
C GLU A 142 26.96 1.11 10.95
N MET A 143 26.54 0.71 9.75
CA MET A 143 25.34 -0.10 9.53
C MET A 143 25.63 -1.25 8.56
N ASP A 144 24.94 -2.36 8.75
CA ASP A 144 25.02 -3.51 7.85
C ASP A 144 23.88 -3.49 6.84
N GLN A 145 24.10 -4.11 5.68
CA GLN A 145 23.05 -4.26 4.68
C GLN A 145 21.95 -5.20 5.17
N VAL A 146 20.70 -4.81 4.96
CA VAL A 146 19.53 -5.66 5.24
C VAL A 146 19.51 -6.83 4.25
N PRO A 147 19.31 -8.08 4.73
CA PRO A 147 19.16 -9.23 3.86
C PRO A 147 18.06 -9.03 2.81
N LYS A 148 18.37 -9.29 1.53
CA LYS A 148 17.41 -9.12 0.43
C LYS A 148 16.42 -10.30 0.40
N VAL A 149 15.27 -10.14 1.05
CA VAL A 149 14.26 -11.20 1.23
C VAL A 149 13.41 -11.53 0.00
N LEU A 150 13.43 -10.71 -1.05
CA LEU A 150 12.69 -10.99 -2.29
C LEU A 150 13.11 -12.32 -2.94
N ARG A 151 14.41 -12.66 -2.92
CA ARG A 151 14.89 -13.93 -3.49
C ARG A 151 14.36 -15.14 -2.71
N PRO A 152 14.53 -15.24 -1.37
CA PRO A 152 13.85 -16.26 -0.57
C PRO A 152 12.35 -16.32 -0.78
N MET A 153 11.69 -15.16 -0.93
CA MET A 153 10.26 -15.11 -1.12
C MET A 153 9.81 -15.78 -2.42
N VAL A 154 10.49 -15.48 -3.53
CA VAL A 154 10.23 -16.11 -4.84
C VAL A 154 10.63 -17.58 -4.86
N GLN A 155 11.70 -17.97 -4.15
CA GLN A 155 12.27 -19.32 -4.26
C GLN A 155 11.67 -20.32 -3.26
N SER A 156 11.25 -19.88 -2.07
CA SER A 156 10.86 -20.79 -0.99
C SER A 156 9.62 -20.37 -0.22
N TRP A 157 9.40 -19.08 0.08
CA TRP A 157 8.27 -18.71 0.94
C TRP A 157 6.93 -18.67 0.20
N ALA A 158 6.92 -18.22 -1.06
CA ALA A 158 5.71 -18.08 -1.86
C ALA A 158 5.96 -18.34 -3.36
N PRO A 159 6.50 -19.51 -3.75
CA PRO A 159 7.01 -19.75 -5.10
C PRO A 159 5.95 -19.71 -6.21
N ALA A 160 4.70 -20.05 -5.89
CA ALA A 160 3.59 -20.00 -6.85
C ALA A 160 2.84 -18.66 -6.86
N ALA A 161 3.10 -17.78 -5.91
CA ALA A 161 2.33 -16.54 -5.78
C ALA A 161 2.70 -15.51 -6.84
N PHE A 162 1.78 -14.56 -7.07
CA PHE A 162 2.04 -13.41 -7.92
C PHE A 162 2.68 -12.29 -7.10
N ILE A 163 3.96 -12.01 -7.36
CA ILE A 163 4.77 -11.08 -6.57
C ILE A 163 5.03 -9.81 -7.36
N VAL A 164 4.58 -8.69 -6.78
CA VAL A 164 4.73 -7.33 -7.29
C VAL A 164 5.64 -6.56 -6.33
N SER A 165 6.74 -6.02 -6.84
CA SER A 165 7.62 -5.14 -6.06
C SER A 165 7.59 -3.70 -6.58
N PHE A 166 8.01 -2.77 -5.74
CA PHE A 166 8.06 -1.35 -6.09
C PHE A 166 9.50 -0.87 -6.22
N LYS A 167 9.73 0.00 -7.20
CA LYS A 167 11.00 0.70 -7.39
C LYS A 167 10.76 2.20 -7.47
N LEU A 168 11.16 2.90 -6.43
CA LEU A 168 11.12 4.34 -6.34
C LEU A 168 12.51 4.89 -6.63
N GLU A 169 12.63 5.75 -7.63
CA GLU A 169 13.88 6.46 -7.94
C GLU A 169 13.59 7.97 -8.08
N THR A 170 14.63 8.79 -8.04
CA THR A 170 14.57 10.24 -8.29
C THR A 170 15.17 10.64 -9.63
N ASP A 171 15.82 9.70 -10.31
CA ASP A 171 16.46 9.88 -11.60
C ASP A 171 15.77 8.95 -12.61
N ALA A 172 15.20 9.56 -13.65
CA ALA A 172 14.43 8.87 -14.67
C ALA A 172 15.29 7.92 -15.52
N ASP A 173 16.58 8.23 -15.69
CA ASP A 173 17.48 7.48 -16.56
C ASP A 173 17.83 6.12 -15.96
N ILE A 174 17.79 6.00 -14.64
CA ILE A 174 18.07 4.74 -13.92
C ILE A 174 16.81 3.95 -13.56
N LEU A 175 15.61 4.53 -13.66
CA LEU A 175 14.37 3.92 -13.17
C LEU A 175 14.10 2.56 -13.82
N ILE A 176 14.10 2.50 -15.16
CA ILE A 176 13.84 1.26 -15.90
C ILE A 176 15.01 0.27 -15.74
N PRO A 177 16.29 0.64 -15.90
CA PRO A 177 17.41 -0.27 -15.64
C PRO A 177 17.39 -0.89 -14.23
N LYS A 178 17.01 -0.12 -13.20
CA LYS A 178 16.90 -0.63 -11.82
C LYS A 178 15.73 -1.60 -11.65
N ALA A 179 14.63 -1.37 -12.35
CA ALA A 179 13.48 -2.27 -12.35
C ALA A 179 13.79 -3.59 -13.05
N GLU A 180 14.41 -3.54 -14.24
CA GLU A 180 14.87 -4.73 -14.98
C GLU A 180 15.89 -5.53 -14.15
N GLY A 181 16.86 -4.86 -13.54
CA GLY A 181 17.85 -5.50 -12.67
C GLY A 181 17.23 -6.19 -11.44
N ALA A 182 16.10 -5.68 -10.93
CA ALA A 182 15.35 -6.34 -9.86
C ALA A 182 14.64 -7.61 -10.35
N LEU A 183 14.05 -7.59 -11.54
CA LEU A 183 13.43 -8.78 -12.17
C LEU A 183 14.48 -9.84 -12.52
N GLU A 184 15.66 -9.44 -12.97
CA GLU A 184 16.77 -10.33 -13.25
C GLU A 184 17.26 -11.01 -11.97
N ARG A 185 17.50 -10.21 -10.93
CA ARG A 185 18.06 -10.68 -9.66
C ARG A 185 17.12 -11.57 -8.86
N TYR A 186 15.83 -11.25 -8.85
CA TYR A 186 14.86 -11.87 -7.94
C TYR A 186 13.89 -12.82 -8.65
N GLY A 187 13.63 -12.65 -9.96
CA GLY A 187 12.78 -13.55 -10.73
C GLY A 187 11.27 -13.45 -10.44
N HIS A 188 10.82 -12.40 -9.75
CA HIS A 188 9.40 -12.11 -9.54
C HIS A 188 8.73 -11.54 -10.81
N GLN A 189 7.41 -11.41 -10.80
CA GLN A 189 6.61 -11.22 -12.00
C GLN A 189 6.58 -9.77 -12.50
N VAL A 190 6.44 -8.79 -11.58
CA VAL A 190 6.25 -7.38 -11.94
C VAL A 190 7.00 -6.45 -11.00
N VAL A 191 7.67 -5.45 -11.56
CA VAL A 191 8.12 -4.26 -10.84
C VAL A 191 7.24 -3.08 -11.26
N VAL A 192 6.60 -2.43 -10.29
CA VAL A 192 5.97 -1.12 -10.48
C VAL A 192 7.00 -0.06 -10.12
N ALA A 193 7.51 0.62 -11.15
CA ALA A 193 8.56 1.62 -11.05
C ALA A 193 7.94 3.01 -11.13
N ASN A 194 8.36 3.93 -10.26
CA ASN A 194 7.83 5.29 -10.26
C ASN A 194 8.92 6.30 -9.88
N ASP A 195 8.83 7.48 -10.48
CA ASP A 195 9.64 8.64 -10.10
C ASP A 195 9.05 9.31 -8.85
N LEU A 196 9.88 9.75 -7.91
CA LEU A 196 9.41 10.33 -6.64
C LEU A 196 8.54 11.58 -6.82
N ALA A 197 8.88 12.45 -7.77
CA ALA A 197 8.18 13.70 -8.00
C ALA A 197 6.82 13.47 -8.67
N ARG A 198 6.73 12.48 -9.56
CA ARG A 198 5.53 12.19 -10.36
C ARG A 198 4.77 10.93 -9.93
N ARG A 199 5.09 10.36 -8.76
CA ARG A 199 4.51 9.09 -8.26
C ARG A 199 2.98 9.06 -8.15
N LYS A 200 2.34 10.22 -8.04
CA LYS A 200 0.87 10.34 -7.97
C LYS A 200 0.21 10.45 -9.36
N GLU A 201 1.01 10.62 -10.41
CA GLU A 201 0.55 10.96 -11.76
C GLU A 201 0.92 9.86 -12.76
N GLU A 202 2.08 9.21 -12.58
CA GLU A 202 2.51 8.14 -13.49
C GLU A 202 3.33 7.06 -12.80
N VAL A 203 3.21 5.85 -13.36
CA VAL A 203 3.99 4.67 -12.98
C VAL A 203 4.32 3.84 -14.22
N CYS A 204 5.41 3.09 -14.16
CA CYS A 204 5.82 2.16 -15.20
C CYS A 204 5.80 0.71 -14.69
N PHE A 205 5.07 -0.14 -15.37
CA PHE A 205 5.08 -1.59 -15.14
C PHE A 205 6.19 -2.22 -15.96
N VAL A 206 7.14 -2.86 -15.28
CA VAL A 206 8.21 -3.63 -15.92
C VAL A 206 7.98 -5.11 -15.66
N SER A 207 7.98 -5.92 -16.73
CA SER A 207 7.78 -7.37 -16.69
C SER A 207 8.65 -8.08 -17.73
N ARG A 208 8.85 -9.38 -17.57
CA ARG A 208 9.49 -10.21 -18.61
C ARG A 208 8.55 -10.33 -19.80
N LYS A 209 9.08 -10.21 -21.03
CA LYS A 209 8.30 -10.51 -22.24
C LYS A 209 7.97 -12.00 -22.29
N ILE A 210 6.72 -12.32 -22.57
CA ILE A 210 6.30 -13.71 -22.82
C ILE A 210 6.62 -14.02 -24.29
N GLY A 211 7.70 -14.77 -24.52
CA GLY A 211 8.14 -15.18 -25.86
C GLY A 211 8.13 -16.70 -26.02
N HIS A 212 7.14 -17.23 -26.74
CA HIS A 212 7.30 -18.51 -27.43
C HIS A 212 8.13 -18.25 -28.71
N GLY A 213 9.45 -18.40 -28.63
CA GLY A 213 10.33 -18.40 -29.80
C GLY A 213 11.42 -17.31 -29.80
N LYS A 214 12.61 -17.74 -30.23
CA LYS A 214 13.89 -17.03 -30.49
C LYS A 214 14.00 -15.56 -30.06
N VAL A 215 15.01 -15.33 -29.21
CA VAL A 215 15.51 -14.03 -28.78
C VAL A 215 16.12 -13.28 -29.97
N ASP A 216 15.28 -12.60 -30.76
CA ASP A 216 15.73 -11.64 -31.75
C ASP A 216 15.90 -10.27 -31.08
N GLY A 217 17.12 -10.00 -30.58
CA GLY A 217 17.75 -8.68 -30.46
C GLY A 217 17.07 -7.53 -29.70
N ASN A 218 15.83 -7.65 -29.24
CA ASN A 218 15.06 -6.54 -28.69
C ASN A 218 14.54 -6.88 -27.29
N GLY A 219 15.41 -6.74 -26.28
CA GLY A 219 15.14 -6.68 -24.82
C GLY A 219 14.30 -7.79 -24.19
N THR A 220 14.84 -8.45 -23.15
CA THR A 220 14.17 -9.50 -22.34
C THR A 220 12.93 -8.99 -21.58
N TYR A 221 12.86 -7.69 -21.34
CA TYR A 221 11.82 -7.04 -20.53
C TYR A 221 10.98 -6.07 -21.37
N GLU A 222 9.74 -5.87 -20.94
CA GLU A 222 8.83 -4.86 -21.45
C GLU A 222 8.51 -3.83 -20.36
N ALA A 223 8.28 -2.59 -20.79
CA ALA A 223 7.93 -1.46 -19.95
C ALA A 223 6.62 -0.84 -20.45
N LYS A 224 5.59 -0.81 -19.60
CA LYS A 224 4.28 -0.21 -19.88
C LYS A 224 4.01 0.94 -18.93
N TRP A 225 3.88 2.15 -19.46
CA TRP A 225 3.55 3.35 -18.68
C TRP A 225 2.04 3.49 -18.49
N LEU A 226 1.63 3.78 -17.26
CA LEU A 226 0.31 4.28 -16.91
C LEU A 226 0.45 5.74 -16.46
N ARG A 227 -0.39 6.63 -16.98
CA ARG A 227 -0.40 8.05 -16.67
C ARG A 227 -1.82 8.52 -16.46
N LEU A 228 -2.07 9.20 -15.34
CA LEU A 228 -3.32 9.90 -15.10
C LEU A 228 -3.39 11.18 -15.94
N ALA A 229 -4.56 11.45 -16.52
CA ALA A 229 -4.83 12.75 -17.09
C ALA A 229 -5.12 13.79 -15.99
N LYS A 230 -4.73 15.05 -16.21
CA LYS A 230 -5.04 16.12 -15.26
C LYS A 230 -6.55 16.34 -15.17
N GLY A 231 -7.09 16.31 -13.95
CA GLY A 231 -8.51 16.54 -13.69
C GLY A 231 -9.41 15.37 -14.07
N GLU A 232 -8.83 14.18 -14.31
CA GLU A 232 -9.59 12.96 -14.56
C GLU A 232 -10.46 12.61 -13.35
N LYS A 233 -11.74 12.33 -13.60
CA LYS A 233 -12.68 11.88 -12.58
C LYS A 233 -12.79 10.36 -12.63
N ASN A 234 -12.99 9.75 -11.47
CA ASN A 234 -13.28 8.33 -11.41
C ASN A 234 -14.73 8.04 -11.84
N GLU A 235 -15.08 6.76 -11.96
CA GLU A 235 -16.43 6.31 -12.37
C GLU A 235 -17.53 6.85 -11.45
N ALA A 236 -17.20 7.14 -10.19
CA ALA A 236 -18.11 7.71 -9.19
C ALA A 236 -18.17 9.26 -9.24
N GLY A 237 -17.49 9.90 -10.19
CA GLY A 237 -17.46 11.37 -10.35
C GLY A 237 -16.53 12.12 -9.38
N GLY A 238 -15.80 11.39 -8.53
CA GLY A 238 -14.80 11.91 -7.60
C GLY A 238 -13.41 12.06 -8.23
N VAL A 239 -12.42 12.44 -7.42
CA VAL A 239 -11.01 12.56 -7.85
C VAL A 239 -10.47 11.16 -8.16
N LYS A 240 -10.00 10.96 -9.40
CA LYS A 240 -9.32 9.72 -9.79
C LYS A 240 -7.92 9.66 -9.21
N GLU A 241 -7.54 8.50 -8.68
CA GLU A 241 -6.19 8.24 -8.19
C GLU A 241 -5.47 7.16 -9.02
N ILE A 242 -4.14 7.23 -9.11
CA ILE A 242 -3.35 6.36 -10.01
C ILE A 242 -3.44 4.90 -9.55
N GLU A 243 -3.69 4.69 -8.26
CA GLU A 243 -3.92 3.39 -7.65
C GLU A 243 -5.12 2.65 -8.28
N GLU A 244 -6.12 3.35 -8.82
CA GLU A 244 -7.25 2.72 -9.53
C GLU A 244 -6.75 1.99 -10.80
N ASP A 245 -5.94 2.67 -11.61
CA ASP A 245 -5.37 2.09 -12.84
C ASP A 245 -4.31 1.03 -12.53
N ILE A 246 -3.52 1.21 -11.45
CA ILE A 246 -2.55 0.22 -10.98
C ILE A 246 -3.25 -1.08 -10.60
N VAL A 247 -4.31 -0.99 -9.79
CA VAL A 247 -5.06 -2.18 -9.34
C VAL A 247 -5.71 -2.88 -10.52
N ALA A 248 -6.34 -2.13 -11.44
CA ALA A 248 -6.96 -2.71 -12.64
C ALA A 248 -5.94 -3.49 -13.50
N GLU A 249 -4.76 -2.91 -13.75
CA GLU A 249 -3.69 -3.56 -14.52
C GLU A 249 -3.13 -4.80 -13.79
N LEU A 250 -2.94 -4.72 -12.46
CA LEU A 250 -2.46 -5.85 -11.68
C LEU A 250 -3.46 -7.00 -11.63
N LEU A 251 -4.76 -6.71 -11.53
CA LEU A 251 -5.80 -7.74 -11.58
C LEU A 251 -5.79 -8.48 -12.92
N LYS A 252 -5.65 -7.75 -14.04
CA LYS A 252 -5.52 -8.36 -15.37
C LYS A 252 -4.31 -9.31 -15.45
N ARG A 253 -3.15 -8.86 -14.97
CA ARG A 253 -1.91 -9.67 -14.98
C ARG A 253 -1.97 -10.86 -14.03
N HIS A 254 -2.61 -10.68 -12.88
CA HIS A 254 -2.79 -11.74 -11.89
C HIS A 254 -3.75 -12.82 -12.39
N GLN A 255 -4.82 -12.43 -13.07
CA GLN A 255 -5.74 -13.37 -13.71
C GLN A 255 -5.02 -14.21 -14.77
N ALA A 256 -4.22 -13.57 -15.64
CA ALA A 256 -3.39 -14.28 -16.61
C ALA A 256 -2.38 -15.23 -15.94
N TRP A 257 -1.82 -14.82 -14.79
CA TRP A 257 -0.97 -15.70 -13.98
C TRP A 257 -1.76 -16.90 -13.45
N ILE A 258 -2.98 -16.73 -12.93
CA ILE A 258 -3.78 -17.87 -12.46
C ILE A 258 -4.05 -18.85 -13.62
N GLU A 259 -4.54 -18.35 -14.75
CA GLU A 259 -4.88 -19.14 -15.94
C GLU A 259 -3.67 -19.91 -16.51
N GLU A 260 -2.49 -19.28 -16.55
CA GLU A 260 -1.25 -19.94 -16.99
C GLU A 260 -0.91 -21.15 -16.10
N GLY A 261 -1.13 -21.07 -14.79
CA GLY A 261 -0.85 -22.21 -13.90
C GLY A 261 -1.87 -23.32 -14.01
N GLU A 262 -3.14 -22.97 -14.18
CA GLU A 262 -4.20 -23.95 -14.45
C GLU A 262 -3.89 -24.74 -15.73
N SER A 263 -3.38 -24.07 -16.77
CA SER A 263 -2.94 -24.73 -18.01
C SER A 263 -1.75 -25.69 -17.82
N ARG A 264 -0.95 -25.49 -16.75
CA ARG A 264 0.23 -26.29 -16.40
C ARG A 264 -0.03 -27.32 -15.30
N GLY A 265 -1.22 -27.32 -14.70
CA GLY A 265 -1.62 -28.21 -13.60
C GLY A 265 -1.04 -27.84 -12.21
N GLU A 266 -0.74 -26.57 -11.96
CA GLU A 266 -0.10 -26.05 -10.73
C GLU A 266 -1.06 -25.52 -9.64
#